data_AF-A0A538JNZ8-F1
#
_entry.id   AF-A0A538JNZ8-F1
#
_cell.length_a   1.000
_cell.length_b   1.000
_cell.length_c   1.000
_cell.angle_alpha   90.00
_cell.angle_beta   90.00
_cell.angle_gamma   90.00
#
_symmetry.space_group_name_H-M   'P 1'
#
loop_
_entity.id
_entity.type
_entity.pdbx_description
1 polymer ?
#
loop_
_entity_poly.entity_id
_entity_poly.type
_entity_poly.pdbx_seq_one_letter_code
_entity_poly.pdbx_strand_id
1 'polypeptide(L)' 'RTRALTRWLHVYNHHRHHTAIGGPPVSRVGNVMGHYT' A
#
# COMPACT_ATOMS: atom_id res chain seq x y z
N ARG A 1 18.67 3.48 9.75
CA ARG A 1 18.19 4.07 8.48
C ARG A 1 16.98 3.33 7.90
N THR A 2 17.01 1.99 7.83
CA THR A 2 15.96 1.14 7.23
C THR A 2 14.59 1.23 7.91
N ARG A 3 14.53 1.39 9.25
CA ARG A 3 13.27 1.49 10.00
C ARG A 3 12.38 2.67 9.60
N ALA A 4 12.99 3.81 9.25
CA ALA A 4 12.25 4.98 8.78
C ALA A 4 11.60 4.73 7.41
N LEU A 5 12.33 4.04 6.52
CA LEU A 5 11.83 3.62 5.21
C LEU A 5 10.67 2.62 5.33
N THR A 6 10.81 1.61 6.20
CA THR A 6 9.74 0.62 6.43
C THR A 6 8.44 1.28 6.87
N ARG A 7 8.51 2.22 7.82
CA ARG A 7 7.33 2.95 8.29
C ARG A 7 6.74 3.81 7.18
N TRP A 8 7.58 4.51 6.42
CA TRP A 8 7.12 5.34 5.31
C TRP A 8 6.40 4.54 4.23
N LEU A 9 6.95 3.38 3.83
CA LEU A 9 6.34 2.49 2.84
C LEU A 9 4.97 1.99 3.29
N HIS A 10 4.82 1.62 4.57
CA HIS A 10 3.54 1.12 5.09
C HIS A 10 2.45 2.22 5.06
N VAL A 11 2.79 3.45 5.45
CA VAL A 11 1.85 4.58 5.39
C VAL A 11 1.49 4.90 3.94
N TYR A 12 2.48 4.95 3.05
CA TYR A 12 2.24 5.25 1.64
C TYR A 12 1.35 4.19 0.97
N ASN A 13 1.69 2.91 1.11
CA ASN A 13 1.00 1.83 0.41
C ASN A 13 -0.41 1.54 0.93
N HIS A 14 -0.66 1.71 2.23
CA HIS A 14 -1.93 1.32 2.86
C HIS A 14 -2.83 2.49 3.26
N HIS A 15 -2.26 3.67 3.54
CA HIS A 15 -3.03 4.76 4.16
C HIS A 15 -3.20 5.98 3.26
N ARG A 16 -2.28 6.20 2.31
CA ARG A 16 -2.35 7.38 1.44
C ARG A 16 -3.30 7.13 0.29
N HIS A 17 -4.34 7.94 0.19
CA HIS A 17 -5.32 7.88 -0.90
C HIS A 17 -4.83 8.64 -2.14
N HIS A 18 -5.05 8.07 -3.32
CA HIS A 18 -4.66 8.67 -4.60
C HIS A 18 -5.89 8.80 -5.51
N THR A 19 -6.16 10.03 -5.96
CA THR A 19 -7.31 10.34 -6.83
C THR A 19 -7.25 9.62 -8.18
N ALA A 20 -6.04 9.46 -8.74
CA ALA A 20 -5.84 8.78 -10.03
C ALA A 20 -6.24 7.30 -10.03
N ILE A 21 -6.28 6.65 -8.86
CA ILE A 21 -6.58 5.22 -8.72
C ILE A 21 -7.74 4.95 -7.75
N GLY A 22 -8.39 6.01 -7.25
CA GLY A 22 -9.55 5.92 -6.36
C GLY A 22 -9.29 5.29 -4.99
N GLY A 23 -8.03 5.09 -4.59
CA GLY A 23 -7.67 4.28 -3.43
C GLY A 23 -6.20 4.40 -3.03
N PRO A 24 -5.78 3.73 -1.95
CA PRO A 24 -4.36 3.55 -1.66
C PRO A 24 -3.67 2.63 -2.67
N PRO A 25 -2.34 2.74 -2.86
CA PRO A 25 -1.61 1.99 -3.88
C PRO A 25 -1.82 0.48 -3.85
N VAL A 26 -1.95 -0.12 -2.65
CA VAL A 26 -2.17 -1.57 -2.47
C VAL A 26 -3.49 -2.06 -3.08
N SER A 27 -4.50 -1.20 -3.21
CA SER A 27 -5.82 -1.56 -3.75
C SER A 27 -5.78 -1.97 -5.22
N ARG A 28 -4.68 -1.73 -5.94
CA ARG A 28 -4.49 -2.15 -7.34
C ARG A 28 -3.74 -3.47 -7.50
N VAL A 29 -3.20 -4.02 -6.43
CA VAL A 29 -2.43 -5.27 -6.48
C VAL A 29 -3.38 -6.41 -6.13
N GLY A 30 -3.77 -7.20 -7.13
CA GLY A 30 -4.65 -8.36 -6.93
C GLY A 30 -3.96 -9.59 -6.32
N ASN A 31 -2.62 -9.58 -6.23
CA ASN A 31 -1.80 -10.67 -5.72
C ASN A 31 -0.99 -10.23 -4.49
N VAL A 32 -1.67 -9.58 -3.53
CA VAL A 32 -1.11 -9.41 -2.19
C VAL A 32 -1.34 -10.74 -1.47
N MET A 33 -0.26 -11.41 -1.07
CA MET A 33 -0.33 -12.65 -0.30
C MET A 33 -1.22 -12.41 0.94
N GLY A 34 -2.41 -13.03 0.97
CA GLY A 34 -3.50 -12.71 1.90
C GLY A 34 -4.89 -12.57 1.25
N HIS A 35 -4.96 -12.41 -0.08
CA HIS A 35 -6.21 -12.51 -0.86
C HIS A 35 -6.24 -13.81 -1.68
N TYR A 36 -6.48 -14.93 -1.00
CA TYR A 36 -7.10 -16.10 -1.63
C TYR A 36 -8.46 -16.27 -0.97
N THR A 37 -9.53 -16.08 -1.73
CA THR A 37 -10.87 -16.59 -1.39
C THR A 37 -11.21 -17.65 -2.41
#